data_AF-A0A7S1E9Y7-F1
#
_entry.id   AF-A0A7S1E9Y7-F1
#
_cell.length_a   1.000
_cell.length_b   1.000
_cell.length_c   1.000
_cell.angle_alpha   90.00
_cell.angle_beta   90.00
_cell.angle_gamma   90.00
#
_symmetry.space_group_name_H-M   'P 1'
#
loop_
_entity.id
_entity.type
_entity.pdbx_description
1 polymer ?
#
loop_
_entity_poly.entity_id
_entity_poly.type
_entity_poly.pdbx_seq_one_letter_code
_entity_poly.pdbx_strand_id
1 'polypeptide(L)'
;EPRLHEVTLALCAEMLVLGGLATDANAARVKLQAALDSGAAAEKFAQMVVALGGPADLLERPEAYLAAAPVVKPVAAPRAGVITTMATRELGVTIVELGGGRRQAADAIDMRVGFSAVKPVGT
;
A
#
# COMPACT_ATOMS: atom_id res chain seq x y z
N GLU A 1 -4.36 -2.98 7.88
CA GLU A 1 -5.27 -3.60 6.88
C GLU A 1 -4.97 -5.10 6.80
N PRO A 2 -5.81 -5.98 7.37
CA PRO A 2 -5.51 -7.42 7.50
C PRO A 2 -5.40 -8.13 6.15
N ARG A 3 -6.19 -7.72 5.13
CA ARG A 3 -6.19 -8.38 3.82
C ARG A 3 -4.90 -8.15 3.04
N LEU A 4 -4.39 -6.91 3.06
CA LEU A 4 -3.11 -6.56 2.46
C LEU A 4 -1.96 -7.30 3.15
N HIS A 5 -1.97 -7.33 4.48
CA HIS A 5 -0.95 -8.02 5.26
C HIS A 5 -0.86 -9.51 4.91
N GLU A 6 -2.00 -10.20 4.82
CA GLU A 6 -2.03 -11.63 4.51
C GLU A 6 -1.50 -11.94 3.09
N VAL A 7 -1.90 -11.16 2.08
CA VAL A 7 -1.39 -11.36 0.71
C VAL A 7 0.12 -11.08 0.64
N THR A 8 0.58 -10.01 1.27
CA THR A 8 2.01 -9.67 1.32
C THR A 8 2.82 -10.78 1.99
N LEU A 9 2.38 -11.27 3.16
CA LEU A 9 3.08 -12.35 3.85
C LEU A 9 3.07 -13.66 3.06
N ALA A 10 1.95 -14.00 2.41
CA ALA A 10 1.87 -15.20 1.60
C ALA A 10 2.87 -15.17 0.44
N LEU A 11 2.92 -14.06 -0.31
CA LEU A 11 3.86 -13.90 -1.42
C LEU A 11 5.32 -13.92 -0.94
N CYS A 12 5.64 -13.20 0.14
CA CYS A 12 6.98 -13.19 0.69
C CYS A 12 7.40 -14.58 1.26
N ALA A 13 6.46 -15.35 1.82
CA ALA A 13 6.75 -16.67 2.34
C ALA A 13 7.20 -17.62 1.22
N GLU A 14 6.49 -17.61 0.09
CA GLU A 14 6.89 -18.35 -1.11
C GLU A 14 8.28 -17.93 -1.60
N MET A 15 8.56 -16.62 -1.62
CA MET A 15 9.89 -16.12 -2.02
C MET A 15 11.01 -16.63 -1.11
N LEU A 16 10.81 -16.70 0.20
CA LEU A 16 11.82 -17.22 1.13
C LEU A 16 12.06 -18.72 0.94
N VAL A 17 11.01 -19.50 0.67
CA VAL A 17 11.14 -20.94 0.40
C VAL A 17 11.87 -21.17 -0.92
N LEU A 18 11.45 -20.50 -2.00
CA LEU A 18 12.07 -20.59 -3.32
C LEU A 18 13.55 -20.15 -3.29
N GLY A 19 13.87 -19.15 -2.48
CA GLY A 19 15.23 -18.67 -2.27
C GLY A 19 16.08 -19.52 -1.33
N GLY A 20 15.55 -20.62 -0.78
CA GLY A 20 16.26 -21.47 0.19
C GLY A 20 16.53 -20.79 1.54
N LEU A 21 15.84 -19.70 1.85
CA LEU A 21 15.96 -18.94 3.10
C LEU A 21 15.01 -19.43 4.20
N ALA A 22 14.05 -20.28 3.85
CA ALA A 22 13.16 -20.99 4.77
C ALA A 22 12.89 -22.41 4.25
N THR A 23 12.63 -23.34 5.18
CA THR A 23 12.34 -24.75 4.85
C THR A 23 10.93 -24.94 4.30
N ASP A 24 9.99 -24.10 4.74
CA ASP A 24 8.57 -24.16 4.42
C ASP A 24 7.90 -22.81 4.74
N ALA A 25 6.63 -22.70 4.38
CA ALA A 25 5.84 -21.49 4.55
C ALA A 25 5.67 -21.07 6.03
N ASN A 26 5.63 -22.01 6.99
CA ASN A 26 5.49 -21.67 8.40
C ASN A 26 6.78 -21.05 8.94
N ALA A 27 7.93 -21.68 8.66
CA ALA A 27 9.23 -21.13 9.00
C ALA A 27 9.46 -19.76 8.35
N ALA A 28 9.00 -19.59 7.10
CA ALA A 28 9.07 -18.31 6.40
C ALA A 28 8.21 -17.24 7.09
N ARG A 29 6.96 -17.54 7.44
CA ARG A 29 6.06 -16.61 8.14
C ARG A 29 6.63 -16.12 9.46
N VAL A 30 7.23 -17.01 10.26
CA VAL A 30 7.89 -16.63 11.53
C VAL A 30 9.00 -15.61 11.29
N LYS A 31 9.85 -15.84 10.28
CA LYS A 31 10.94 -14.90 9.93
C LYS A 31 10.41 -13.56 9.44
N LEU A 32 9.41 -13.57 8.57
CA LEU A 32 8.80 -12.35 8.02
C LEU A 32 8.13 -11.53 9.12
N GLN A 33 7.39 -12.17 10.03
CA GLN A 33 6.76 -11.49 11.15
C GLN A 33 7.80 -10.87 12.08
N ALA A 34 8.88 -11.60 12.40
CA ALA A 34 9.97 -11.04 13.19
C ALA A 34 10.62 -9.81 12.53
N ALA A 35 10.75 -9.78 11.19
CA ALA A 35 11.30 -8.63 10.47
C ALA A 35 10.35 -7.40 10.49
N LEU A 36 9.04 -7.63 10.51
CA LEU A 36 8.05 -6.57 10.68
C LEU A 36 8.05 -6.04 12.12
N ASP A 37 8.00 -6.94 13.11
CA ASP A 37 7.89 -6.59 14.53
C ASP A 37 9.15 -5.89 15.06
N SER A 38 10.33 -6.26 14.55
CA SER A 38 11.60 -5.64 14.93
C SER A 38 11.87 -4.30 14.26
N GLY A 39 11.09 -3.90 13.25
CA GLY A 39 11.36 -2.70 12.45
C GLY A 39 12.40 -2.88 11.35
N ALA A 40 13.07 -4.03 11.26
CA ALA A 40 14.08 -4.30 10.23
C ALA A 40 13.56 -4.13 8.80
N ALA A 41 12.28 -4.45 8.55
CA ALA A 41 11.64 -4.21 7.25
C ALA A 41 11.57 -2.72 6.91
N ALA A 42 11.23 -1.87 7.88
CA ALA A 42 11.16 -0.42 7.71
C ALA A 42 12.55 0.19 7.52
N GLU A 43 13.55 -0.26 8.28
CA GLU A 43 14.95 0.16 8.11
C GLU A 43 15.48 -0.15 6.70
N LYS A 44 15.17 -1.36 6.19
CA LYS A 44 15.55 -1.76 4.83
C LYS A 44 14.83 -0.92 3.78
N PHE A 45 13.57 -0.59 3.99
CA PHE A 45 12.84 0.32 3.12
C PHE A 45 13.47 1.73 3.11
N ALA A 46 13.83 2.28 4.27
CA ALA A 46 14.50 3.58 4.36
C ALA A 46 15.88 3.58 3.65
N GLN A 47 16.68 2.54 3.85
CA GLN A 47 17.95 2.35 3.14
C GLN A 47 17.76 2.32 1.61
N MET A 48 16.72 1.63 1.13
CA MET A 48 16.38 1.58 -0.29
C MET A 48 15.98 2.97 -0.82
N VAL A 49 15.15 3.72 -0.09
CA VAL A 49 14.74 5.07 -0.49
C VAL A 49 15.96 5.98 -0.68
N VAL A 50 16.88 5.99 0.29
CA VAL A 50 18.12 6.78 0.21
C VAL A 50 18.99 6.34 -0.97
N ALA A 51 19.16 5.02 -1.16
CA ALA A 51 19.97 4.49 -2.25
C ALA A 51 19.44 4.89 -3.65
N LEU A 52 18.13 5.15 -3.76
CA LEU A 52 17.48 5.61 -4.99
C LEU A 52 17.38 7.15 -5.10
N GLY A 53 18.07 7.89 -4.21
CA GLY A 53 18.12 9.35 -4.22
C GLY A 53 16.96 10.04 -3.48
N GLY A 54 16.17 9.29 -2.73
CA GLY A 54 15.15 9.83 -1.83
C GLY A 54 15.72 10.35 -0.50
N PRO A 55 14.87 10.94 0.35
CA PRO A 55 15.28 11.51 1.62
C PRO A 55 15.56 10.43 2.68
N ALA A 56 16.49 10.73 3.59
CA ALA A 56 16.89 9.82 4.66
C ALA A 56 15.92 9.79 5.85
N ASP A 57 15.07 10.82 5.99
CA ASP A 57 14.10 10.99 7.07
C ASP A 57 12.64 10.79 6.60
N LEU A 58 12.42 10.00 5.53
CA LEU A 58 11.07 9.78 4.96
C LEU A 58 10.09 9.18 5.98
N LEU A 59 10.56 8.25 6.81
CA LEU A 59 9.71 7.54 7.77
C LEU A 59 9.38 8.39 8.99
N GLU A 60 10.30 9.28 9.36
CA GLU A 60 10.19 10.20 10.48
C GLU A 60 9.32 11.41 10.12
N ARG A 61 9.41 11.89 8.87
CA ARG A 61 8.75 13.11 8.40
C ARG A 61 8.10 12.93 7.02
N PRO A 62 7.18 11.97 6.86
CA PRO A 62 6.57 11.68 5.57
C PRO A 62 5.86 12.89 4.97
N GLU A 63 5.24 13.74 5.80
CA GLU A 63 4.53 14.95 5.39
C GLU A 63 5.42 16.03 4.75
N ALA A 64 6.74 15.99 5.00
CA ALA A 64 7.68 16.91 4.35
C ALA A 64 7.92 16.55 2.87
N TYR A 65 7.61 15.31 2.48
CA TYR A 65 7.92 14.76 1.15
C TYR A 65 6.67 14.30 0.39
N LEU A 66 5.63 13.87 1.11
CA LEU A 66 4.38 13.37 0.56
C LEU A 66 3.29 14.43 0.74
N ALA A 67 3.19 15.33 -0.24
CA ALA A 67 2.20 16.40 -0.20
C ALA A 67 0.78 15.85 -0.15
N ALA A 68 -0.05 16.40 0.73
CA ALA A 68 -1.46 16.05 0.81
C ALA A 68 -2.24 16.62 -0.38
N ALA A 69 -3.36 15.96 -0.74
CA ALA A 69 -4.31 16.52 -1.70
C ALA A 69 -4.87 17.86 -1.19
N PRO A 70 -5.09 18.85 -2.06
CA PRO A 70 -5.65 20.15 -1.66
C PRO A 70 -7.09 20.04 -1.11
N VAL A 71 -7.80 18.96 -1.44
CA VAL A 71 -9.14 18.68 -0.93
C VAL A 71 -9.18 17.23 -0.45
N VAL A 72 -9.53 17.04 0.82
CA VAL A 72 -9.77 15.73 1.43
C VAL A 72 -11.16 15.74 2.03
N LYS A 73 -12.07 14.90 1.49
CA LYS A 73 -13.46 14.86 1.92
C LYS A 73 -13.96 13.42 2.04
N PRO A 74 -14.58 13.02 3.17
CA PRO A 74 -15.27 11.74 3.27
C PRO A 74 -16.46 11.66 2.30
N VAL A 75 -16.63 10.49 1.66
CA VAL A 75 -17.82 10.16 0.88
C VAL A 75 -18.67 9.19 1.68
N ALA A 76 -19.75 9.70 2.28
CA ALA A 76 -20.66 8.90 3.10
C ALA A 76 -21.61 8.08 2.23
N ALA A 77 -21.95 6.87 2.69
CA ALA A 77 -23.01 6.09 2.08
C ALA A 77 -24.36 6.81 2.25
N PRO A 78 -25.23 6.83 1.21
CA PRO A 78 -26.52 7.52 1.30
C PRO A 78 -27.51 6.84 2.25
N ARG A 79 -27.23 5.60 2.67
CA ARG A 79 -28.03 4.83 3.61
C ARG A 79 -27.16 3.83 4.37
N ALA A 80 -27.65 3.37 5.52
CA ALA A 80 -27.06 2.24 6.23
C ALA A 80 -27.22 0.92 5.45
N GLY A 81 -26.29 0.00 5.68
CA GLY A 81 -26.26 -1.32 5.06
C GLY A 81 -24.89 -1.97 5.15
N VAL A 82 -24.73 -3.08 4.45
CA VAL A 82 -23.46 -3.82 4.33
C VAL A 82 -22.98 -3.73 2.88
N ILE A 83 -21.68 -3.50 2.68
CA ILE A 83 -21.07 -3.50 1.35
C ILE A 83 -21.04 -4.95 0.83
N THR A 84 -21.84 -5.26 -0.19
CA THR A 84 -21.89 -6.62 -0.76
C THR A 84 -20.94 -6.83 -1.93
N THR A 85 -20.62 -5.76 -2.67
CA THR A 85 -19.76 -5.79 -3.85
C THR A 85 -19.00 -4.48 -4.00
N MET A 86 -17.90 -4.51 -4.75
CA MET A 86 -17.10 -3.31 -5.05
C MET A 86 -16.63 -3.35 -6.50
N ALA A 87 -16.98 -2.32 -7.27
CA ALA A 87 -16.55 -2.17 -8.66
C ALA A 87 -15.11 -1.64 -8.73
N THR A 88 -14.13 -2.50 -8.44
CA THR A 88 -12.70 -2.12 -8.36
C THR A 88 -12.16 -1.46 -9.63
N ARG A 89 -12.64 -1.88 -10.81
CA ARG A 89 -12.30 -1.25 -12.09
C ARG A 89 -12.75 0.21 -12.13
N GLU A 90 -13.99 0.48 -11.73
CA GLU A 90 -14.55 1.84 -11.75
C GLU A 90 -13.80 2.73 -10.75
N LEU A 91 -13.50 2.22 -9.56
CA LEU A 91 -12.66 2.94 -8.58
C LEU A 91 -11.29 3.30 -9.16
N GLY A 92 -10.64 2.37 -9.87
CA GLY A 92 -9.38 2.63 -10.55
C GLY A 92 -9.49 3.72 -11.62
N VAL A 93 -10.55 3.68 -12.42
CA VAL A 93 -10.85 4.73 -13.42
C VAL A 93 -11.07 6.08 -12.73
N THR A 94 -11.77 6.14 -11.60
CA THR A 94 -11.96 7.38 -10.85
C THR A 94 -10.64 7.99 -10.39
N ILE A 95 -9.65 7.18 -9.96
CA ILE A 95 -8.31 7.68 -9.62
C ILE A 95 -7.61 8.30 -10.85
N VAL A 96 -7.76 7.69 -12.03
CA VAL A 96 -7.24 8.26 -13.29
C VAL A 96 -7.92 9.60 -13.60
N GLU A 97 -9.24 9.70 -13.40
CA GLU A 97 -10.00 10.95 -13.60
C GLU A 97 -9.63 12.04 -12.60
N LEU A 98 -9.24 11.67 -11.37
CA LEU A 98 -8.68 12.60 -10.37
C LEU A 98 -7.26 13.07 -10.72
N GLY A 99 -6.61 12.49 -11.73
CA GLY A 99 -5.23 12.81 -12.13
C GLY A 99 -4.17 11.89 -11.51
N GLY A 100 -4.57 10.85 -10.78
CA GLY A 100 -3.66 9.89 -10.14
C GLY A 100 -3.14 8.81 -11.09
N GLY A 101 -3.47 8.90 -12.38
CA GLY A 101 -3.05 7.94 -13.40
C GLY A 101 -3.02 8.56 -14.79
N ARG A 102 -2.57 7.78 -15.76
CA ARG A 102 -2.34 8.23 -17.14
C ARG A 102 -3.42 7.69 -18.07
N ARG A 103 -4.01 8.55 -18.90
CA ARG A 103 -4.84 8.13 -20.05
C ARG A 103 -3.96 7.91 -21.28
N GLN A 104 -2.96 8.75 -21.44
CA GLN A 104 -1.89 8.64 -22.43
C GLN A 104 -0.54 8.58 -21.72
N ALA A 105 0.44 7.90 -22.32
CA ALA A 105 1.75 7.65 -21.69
C ALA A 105 2.47 8.94 -21.19
N ALA A 106 2.21 10.08 -21.84
CA ALA A 106 2.83 11.37 -21.50
C ALA A 106 2.10 12.17 -20.41
N ASP A 107 0.92 11.72 -19.95
CA ASP A 107 0.16 12.47 -18.95
C ASP A 107 0.94 12.62 -17.65
N ALA A 108 0.92 13.83 -17.09
CA ALA A 108 1.42 14.09 -15.75
C ALA A 108 0.50 13.42 -14.72
N ILE A 109 1.10 12.90 -13.65
CA ILE A 109 0.37 12.32 -12.51
C ILE A 109 0.40 13.31 -11.36
N ASP A 110 -0.76 13.60 -10.78
CA ASP A 110 -0.84 14.21 -9.46
C ASP A 110 -0.65 13.12 -8.40
N MET A 111 0.53 13.07 -7.78
CA MET A 111 0.87 12.06 -6.77
C MET A 111 0.10 12.21 -5.45
N ARG A 112 -0.69 13.26 -5.30
CA ARG A 112 -1.40 13.59 -4.05
C ARG A 112 -2.81 13.01 -3.98
N VAL A 113 -3.41 12.70 -5.14
CA VAL A 113 -4.81 12.29 -5.22
C VAL A 113 -4.98 10.77 -5.01
N GLY A 114 -6.12 10.37 -4.48
CA GLY A 114 -6.44 8.96 -4.29
C GLY A 114 -7.57 8.74 -3.29
N PHE A 115 -7.71 7.49 -2.85
CA PHE A 115 -8.67 7.09 -1.84
C PHE A 115 -7.97 6.56 -0.59
N SER A 116 -8.52 6.89 0.57
CA SER A 116 -8.10 6.35 1.86
C SER A 116 -9.33 5.92 2.66
N ALA A 117 -9.11 5.17 3.74
CA ALA A 117 -10.17 4.66 4.62
C ALA A 117 -11.28 3.86 3.89
N VAL A 118 -10.91 3.15 2.81
CA VAL A 118 -11.84 2.31 2.03
C VAL A 118 -12.34 1.16 2.90
N LYS A 119 -13.66 1.05 3.01
CA LYS A 119 -14.32 -0.04 3.75
C LYS A 119 -14.34 -1.32 2.91
N PRO A 120 -14.02 -2.49 3.49
CA PRO A 120 -14.04 -3.75 2.75
C PRO A 120 -15.48 -4.23 2.50
N VAL A 121 -15.63 -5.15 1.54
CA VAL A 121 -16.87 -5.92 1.40
C VAL A 121 -17.14 -6.70 2.70
N GLY A 122 -18.39 -6.69 3.16
CA GLY A 122 -18.82 -7.35 4.39
C GLY A 122 -18.89 -6.44 5.62
N THR A 123 -18.53 -5.16 5.50
CA THR A 123 -18.79 -4.13 6.53
C THR A 123 -19.94 -3.23 6.11
#